data_AF-A0A2G9PSD1-F1
#
_entry.id   AF-A0A2G9PSD1-F1
#
_cell.length_a   1.000
_cell.length_b   1.000
_cell.length_c   1.000
_cell.angle_alpha   90.00
_cell.angle_beta   90.00
_cell.angle_gamma   90.00
#
_symmetry.space_group_name_H-M   'P 1'
#
loop_
_entity.id
_entity.type
_entity.pdbx_description
1 polymer ?
#
loop_
_entity_poly.entity_id
_entity_poly.type
_entity_poly.pdbx_seq_one_letter_code
_entity_poly.pdbx_strand_id
1 'polypeptide(L)'
;MQCYTDVPLNPAFVTFMQSKGISSTFCMVRNGNEEGNYLISAEIPDWSDKISKTVFMAAGAQEKIDLPLTFKDKFFSNREFQNVQIQYFVEKDGKTIYSATQKGNVTSATQLIFGMQTENDSIFAPFLAAMWVTPNDPCIERVISAAKELMPGRAFSDYQGYAGKSDEEKAYMTMQQAKAVYDTLQGHGMSYVNSVTTFGDPTKFSQNVRLPYESLETKNANCIDGTVLYAAIFEKIGLEPVIIIIPGHAFVAVRNDRNSSSVTFIETTATGTKSFEEAAMSAEETYNSQRQGVETGDNQSMVVAIDIVAARSLGVAPFPNTNDACDVNITAPAPQQNPYYPTVPVTPQITCNDGTPNFQCSKTQQPLACIGGVLFPDCFDCGCPGGYACFYDGNCYAAQ
;
A
#
# COMPACT_ATOMS: atom_id res chain seq x y z
N MET A 1 39.86 -8.99 -11.57
CA MET A 1 38.64 -8.45 -10.91
C MET A 1 37.48 -9.35 -11.25
N GLN A 2 36.62 -9.65 -10.28
CA GLN A 2 35.37 -10.39 -10.49
C GLN A 2 34.24 -9.57 -9.86
N CYS A 3 33.25 -9.19 -10.66
CA CYS A 3 32.16 -8.34 -10.21
C CYS A 3 30.84 -9.11 -10.18
N TYR A 4 29.96 -8.69 -9.28
CA TYR A 4 28.68 -9.27 -9.00
C TYR A 4 27.65 -8.15 -8.92
N THR A 5 26.48 -8.38 -9.52
CA THR A 5 25.30 -7.54 -9.32
C THR A 5 24.12 -8.45 -9.08
N ASP A 6 23.32 -8.14 -8.06
CA ASP A 6 22.11 -8.86 -7.70
C ASP A 6 21.03 -8.54 -8.74
N VAL A 7 20.86 -9.45 -9.71
CA VAL A 7 19.87 -9.36 -10.79
C VAL A 7 18.72 -10.36 -10.57
N PRO A 8 17.48 -10.03 -10.94
CA PRO A 8 17.08 -8.81 -11.63
C PRO A 8 17.09 -7.57 -10.75
N LEU A 9 17.50 -6.43 -11.34
CA LEU A 9 17.47 -5.13 -10.68
C LEU A 9 16.02 -4.65 -10.58
N ASN A 10 15.42 -4.86 -9.41
CA ASN A 10 14.08 -4.40 -9.10
C ASN A 10 14.14 -3.04 -8.36
N PRO A 11 13.46 -1.98 -8.83
CA PRO A 11 13.58 -0.67 -8.20
C PRO A 11 13.19 -0.61 -6.73
N ALA A 12 12.15 -1.30 -6.30
CA ALA A 12 11.75 -1.35 -4.89
C ALA A 12 12.81 -2.04 -4.03
N PHE A 13 13.27 -3.22 -4.45
CA PHE A 13 14.28 -4.00 -3.73
C PHE A 13 15.63 -3.26 -3.64
N VAL A 14 16.11 -2.73 -4.76
CA VAL A 14 17.39 -1.99 -4.82
C VAL A 14 17.34 -0.75 -3.94
N THR A 15 16.25 0.03 -4.01
CA THR A 15 16.08 1.24 -3.17
C THR A 15 16.08 0.89 -1.68
N PHE A 16 15.38 -0.20 -1.29
CA PHE A 16 15.37 -0.66 0.09
C PHE A 16 16.76 -1.12 0.55
N MET A 17 17.47 -1.91 -0.25
CA MET A 17 18.83 -2.36 0.08
C MET A 17 19.80 -1.19 0.24
N GLN A 18 19.72 -0.20 -0.64
CA GLN A 18 20.51 1.02 -0.56
C GLN A 18 20.20 1.83 0.70
N SER A 19 18.93 1.90 1.14
CA SER A 19 18.57 2.57 2.40
C SER A 19 19.15 1.87 3.64
N LYS A 20 19.54 0.60 3.51
CA LYS A 20 20.27 -0.18 4.51
C LYS A 20 21.79 -0.13 4.36
N GLY A 21 22.30 0.66 3.42
CA GLY A 21 23.73 0.73 3.11
C GLY A 21 24.27 -0.54 2.45
N ILE A 22 23.39 -1.37 1.87
CA ILE A 22 23.78 -2.60 1.19
C ILE A 22 23.82 -2.33 -0.31
N SER A 23 24.99 -2.55 -0.92
CA SER A 23 25.16 -2.39 -2.36
C SER A 23 24.74 -3.67 -3.09
N SER A 24 23.83 -3.53 -4.05
CA SER A 24 23.48 -4.61 -5.00
C SER A 24 24.59 -4.90 -6.01
N THR A 25 25.61 -4.05 -6.11
CA THR A 25 26.76 -4.22 -7.02
C THR A 25 28.07 -4.12 -6.25
N PHE A 26 28.94 -5.12 -6.42
CA PHE A 26 30.26 -5.12 -5.80
C PHE A 26 31.27 -5.89 -6.65
N CYS A 27 32.56 -5.62 -6.44
CA CYS A 27 33.66 -6.33 -7.09
C CYS A 27 34.64 -6.90 -6.06
N MET A 28 35.01 -8.15 -6.25
CA MET A 28 36.17 -8.77 -5.61
C MET A 28 37.41 -8.44 -6.46
N VAL A 29 38.31 -7.64 -5.89
CA VAL A 29 39.51 -7.17 -6.58
C VAL A 29 40.73 -7.72 -5.90
N ARG A 30 41.63 -8.31 -6.70
CA ARG A 30 42.94 -8.78 -6.26
C ARG A 30 44.00 -7.97 -6.99
N ASN A 31 44.89 -7.35 -6.22
CA ASN A 31 45.99 -6.57 -6.76
C ASN A 31 47.18 -7.47 -7.15
N GLY A 32 47.96 -7.01 -8.13
CA GLY A 32 49.21 -7.63 -8.54
C GLY A 32 50.35 -7.34 -7.56
N ASN A 33 51.59 -7.34 -8.07
CA ASN A 33 52.79 -7.19 -7.23
C ASN A 33 53.13 -5.73 -6.88
N GLU A 34 52.43 -4.76 -7.46
CA GLU A 34 52.66 -3.33 -7.23
C GLU A 34 51.51 -2.73 -6.45
N GLU A 35 51.84 -2.04 -5.36
CA GLU A 35 50.86 -1.22 -4.66
C GLU A 35 50.48 0.03 -5.46
N GLY A 36 49.31 0.59 -5.19
CA GLY A 36 48.88 1.82 -5.84
C GLY A 36 47.42 2.16 -5.57
N ASN A 37 47.04 3.34 -6.06
CA ASN A 37 45.66 3.80 -6.07
C ASN A 37 44.99 3.39 -7.38
N TYR A 38 43.83 2.75 -7.26
CA TYR A 38 43.03 2.32 -8.39
C TYR A 38 41.67 3.02 -8.33
N LEU A 39 41.24 3.59 -9.45
CA LEU A 39 39.88 4.10 -9.61
C LEU A 39 39.02 2.99 -10.19
N ILE A 40 38.08 2.49 -9.41
CA ILE A 40 37.23 1.36 -9.79
C ILE A 40 35.82 1.89 -9.97
N SER A 41 35.24 1.66 -11.14
CA SER A 41 33.98 2.27 -11.53
C SER A 41 32.98 1.23 -12.04
N ALA A 42 31.69 1.53 -11.86
CA ALA A 42 30.60 0.78 -12.48
C ALA A 42 29.56 1.74 -13.07
N GLU A 43 28.92 1.32 -14.15
CA GLU A 43 27.76 2.01 -14.72
C GLU A 43 26.85 1.03 -15.46
N ILE A 44 25.58 1.41 -15.57
CA ILE A 44 24.63 0.80 -16.48
C ILE A 44 24.20 1.91 -17.45
N PRO A 45 24.70 1.91 -18.70
CA PRO A 45 24.40 2.96 -19.66
C PRO A 45 22.90 3.24 -19.76
N ASP A 46 22.50 4.51 -19.76
CA ASP A 46 21.12 5.02 -19.70
C ASP A 46 20.32 4.77 -18.41
N TRP A 47 20.76 3.84 -17.54
CA TRP A 47 20.01 3.43 -16.35
C TRP A 47 20.61 3.93 -15.04
N SER A 48 21.91 4.15 -15.00
CA SER A 48 22.62 4.69 -13.84
C SER A 48 23.60 5.79 -14.24
N ASP A 49 24.04 6.56 -13.26
CA ASP A 49 25.28 7.32 -13.36
C ASP A 49 26.49 6.39 -13.21
N LYS A 50 27.65 6.86 -13.69
CA LYS A 50 28.92 6.20 -13.44
C LYS A 50 29.37 6.50 -12.02
N ILE A 51 29.41 5.47 -11.18
CA ILE A 51 30.00 5.57 -9.85
C ILE A 51 31.46 5.16 -9.91
N SER A 52 32.32 5.89 -9.21
CA SER A 52 33.75 5.60 -9.14
C SER A 52 34.23 5.67 -7.70
N LYS A 53 35.09 4.71 -7.31
CA LYS A 53 35.70 4.65 -5.98
C LYS A 53 37.20 4.48 -6.13
N THR A 54 37.96 5.40 -5.54
CA THR A 54 39.42 5.26 -5.44
C THR A 54 39.76 4.37 -4.26
N VAL A 55 40.55 3.32 -4.49
CA VAL A 55 40.97 2.36 -3.48
C VAL A 55 42.48 2.20 -3.57
N PHE A 56 43.17 2.41 -2.44
CA PHE A 56 44.56 2.00 -2.29
C PHE A 56 44.61 0.49 -2.09
N MET A 57 45.44 -0.20 -2.87
CA MET A 57 45.65 -1.64 -2.70
C MET A 57 47.14 -1.92 -2.53
N ALA A 58 47.50 -2.62 -1.45
CA ALA A 58 48.85 -3.14 -1.27
C ALA A 58 49.14 -4.27 -2.28
N ALA A 59 50.42 -4.59 -2.48
CA ALA A 59 50.83 -5.70 -3.32
C ALA A 59 50.20 -7.02 -2.83
N GLY A 60 49.56 -7.76 -3.74
CA GLY A 60 48.90 -9.04 -3.46
C GLY A 60 47.59 -8.96 -2.66
N ALA A 61 47.17 -7.76 -2.23
CA ALA A 61 45.96 -7.58 -1.44
C ALA A 61 44.70 -7.99 -2.21
N GLN A 62 43.68 -8.44 -1.47
CA GLN A 62 42.36 -8.74 -2.00
C GLN A 62 41.31 -8.00 -1.18
N GLU A 63 40.48 -7.22 -1.87
CA GLU A 63 39.48 -6.36 -1.26
C GLU A 63 38.11 -6.56 -1.90
N LYS A 64 37.06 -6.42 -1.09
CA LYS A 64 35.68 -6.28 -1.57
C LYS A 64 35.39 -4.79 -1.75
N ILE A 65 34.92 -4.42 -2.94
CA ILE A 65 34.67 -3.03 -3.29
C ILE A 65 33.20 -2.89 -3.67
N ASP A 66 32.41 -2.33 -2.77
CA ASP A 66 31.01 -1.99 -3.02
C ASP A 66 30.91 -0.76 -3.93
N LEU A 67 30.05 -0.87 -4.95
CA LEU A 67 29.81 0.13 -5.99
C LEU A 67 28.30 0.44 -6.04
N PRO A 68 27.76 1.21 -5.09
CA PRO A 68 26.33 1.50 -5.03
C PRO A 68 25.94 2.41 -6.20
N LEU A 69 25.32 1.82 -7.23
CA LEU A 69 24.89 2.55 -8.42
C LEU A 69 23.79 3.57 -8.08
N THR A 70 23.95 4.80 -8.59
CA THR A 70 22.90 5.83 -8.56
C THR A 70 22.06 5.69 -9.80
N PHE A 71 20.79 5.31 -9.65
CA PHE A 71 19.88 5.07 -10.76
C PHE A 71 19.19 6.35 -11.25
N LYS A 72 18.99 6.43 -12.56
CA LYS A 72 18.31 7.55 -13.25
C LYS A 72 16.80 7.34 -13.29
N ASP A 73 16.05 8.38 -13.64
CA ASP A 73 14.58 8.34 -13.74
C ASP A 73 14.03 7.20 -14.60
N LYS A 74 14.76 6.80 -15.66
CA LYS A 74 14.41 5.65 -16.49
C LYS A 74 14.22 4.37 -15.67
N PHE A 75 15.01 4.17 -14.61
CA PHE A 75 14.90 3.01 -13.73
C PHE A 75 13.58 2.99 -12.95
N PHE A 76 13.11 4.16 -12.52
CA PHE A 76 11.88 4.33 -11.74
C PHE A 76 10.62 4.52 -12.58
N SER A 77 10.76 4.84 -13.87
CA SER A 77 9.65 5.03 -14.81
C SER A 77 9.44 3.85 -15.76
N ASN A 78 10.42 2.97 -15.92
CA ASN A 78 10.32 1.79 -16.78
C ASN A 78 9.15 0.87 -16.38
N ARG A 79 8.33 0.46 -17.35
CA ARG A 79 7.15 -0.41 -17.12
C ARG A 79 7.32 -1.83 -17.67
N GLU A 80 8.48 -2.14 -18.25
CA GLU A 80 8.73 -3.38 -18.96
C GLU A 80 9.97 -4.10 -18.43
N PHE A 81 10.07 -5.40 -18.59
CA PHE A 81 11.34 -6.08 -18.36
C PHE A 81 12.37 -5.65 -19.41
N GLN A 82 13.57 -5.24 -18.99
CA GLN A 82 14.61 -4.74 -19.90
C GLN A 82 15.95 -5.45 -19.67
N ASN A 83 16.57 -5.93 -20.74
CA ASN A 83 17.94 -6.41 -20.70
C ASN A 83 18.91 -5.23 -20.70
N VAL A 84 19.93 -5.29 -19.84
CA VAL A 84 20.92 -4.23 -19.68
C VAL A 84 22.35 -4.79 -19.70
N GLN A 85 23.32 -3.90 -19.90
CA GLN A 85 24.73 -4.21 -19.81
C GLN A 85 25.35 -3.41 -18.66
N ILE A 86 25.94 -4.12 -17.71
CA ILE A 86 26.62 -3.52 -16.55
C ILE A 86 28.10 -3.46 -16.90
N GLN A 87 28.66 -2.26 -16.92
CA GLN A 87 30.04 -2.01 -17.32
C GLN A 87 30.88 -1.69 -16.09
N TYR A 88 32.05 -2.31 -16.02
CA TYR A 88 33.02 -2.13 -14.95
C TYR A 88 34.36 -1.68 -15.51
N PHE A 89 35.01 -0.76 -14.83
CA PHE A 89 36.30 -0.19 -15.23
C PHE A 89 37.27 -0.16 -14.07
N VAL A 90 38.55 -0.41 -14.34
CA VAL A 90 39.65 -0.14 -13.41
C VAL A 90 40.64 0.76 -14.11
N GLU A 91 40.95 1.90 -13.49
CA GLU A 91 41.93 2.85 -13.98
C GLU A 91 43.09 2.97 -12.98
N LYS A 92 44.31 3.08 -13.51
CA LYS A 92 45.53 3.44 -12.78
C LYS A 92 46.20 4.57 -13.56
N ASP A 93 46.57 5.65 -12.87
CA ASP A 93 47.23 6.83 -13.47
C ASP A 93 46.48 7.41 -14.68
N GLY A 94 45.14 7.46 -14.61
CA GLY A 94 44.27 8.00 -15.66
C GLY A 94 44.11 7.09 -16.89
N LYS A 95 44.65 5.87 -16.87
CA LYS A 95 44.51 4.89 -17.94
C LYS A 95 43.68 3.69 -17.48
N THR A 96 42.68 3.31 -18.28
CA THR A 96 41.95 2.06 -18.08
C THR A 96 42.89 0.87 -18.29
N ILE A 97 43.09 0.09 -17.24
CA ILE A 97 43.91 -1.13 -17.24
C ILE A 97 43.07 -2.40 -17.29
N TYR A 98 41.78 -2.28 -16.98
CA TYR A 98 40.82 -3.38 -17.08
C TYR A 98 39.42 -2.83 -17.37
N SER A 99 38.66 -3.56 -18.18
CA SER A 99 37.24 -3.34 -18.39
C SER A 99 36.51 -4.68 -18.51
N ALA A 100 35.29 -4.75 -18.01
CA ALA A 100 34.42 -5.89 -18.20
C ALA A 100 32.97 -5.46 -18.38
N THR A 101 32.21 -6.29 -19.11
CA THR A 101 30.78 -6.10 -19.28
C THR A 101 30.06 -7.37 -18.85
N GLN A 102 29.05 -7.20 -18.00
CA GLN A 102 28.15 -8.26 -17.56
C GLN A 102 26.75 -8.01 -18.12
N LYS A 103 26.07 -9.07 -18.56
CA LYS A 103 24.65 -8.99 -18.89
C LYS A 103 23.83 -8.94 -17.60
N GLY A 104 22.85 -8.07 -17.56
CA GLY A 104 21.88 -7.97 -16.48
C GLY A 104 20.50 -7.69 -17.02
N ASN A 105 19.55 -7.50 -16.12
CA ASN A 105 18.20 -7.09 -16.44
C ASN A 105 17.63 -6.20 -15.34
N VAL A 106 16.65 -5.39 -15.73
CA VAL A 106 15.89 -4.47 -14.90
C VAL A 106 14.42 -4.85 -15.01
N THR A 107 13.72 -4.94 -13.89
CA THR A 107 12.29 -5.24 -13.90
C THR A 107 11.46 -3.99 -14.20
N SER A 108 10.15 -4.17 -14.39
CA SER A 108 9.22 -3.04 -14.29
C SER A 108 9.37 -2.37 -12.92
N ALA A 109 9.30 -1.04 -12.90
CA ALA A 109 9.40 -0.23 -11.71
C ALA A 109 8.22 -0.46 -10.75
N THR A 110 7.05 -0.75 -11.30
CA THR A 110 5.82 -1.04 -10.55
C THR A 110 5.69 -2.51 -10.18
N GLN A 111 6.72 -3.33 -10.41
CA GLN A 111 6.68 -4.73 -9.99
C GLN A 111 6.97 -4.86 -8.50
N LEU A 112 5.96 -5.30 -7.75
CA LEU A 112 6.09 -5.74 -6.38
C LEU A 112 6.52 -7.20 -6.35
N ILE A 113 7.66 -7.47 -5.70
CA ILE A 113 8.14 -8.83 -5.43
C ILE A 113 7.76 -9.18 -4.00
N PHE A 114 6.75 -10.03 -3.82
CA PHE A 114 6.34 -10.53 -2.50
C PHE A 114 7.36 -11.50 -1.92
N GLY A 115 8.01 -12.26 -2.79
CA GLY A 115 9.11 -13.13 -2.39
C GLY A 115 9.93 -13.62 -3.57
N MET A 116 11.12 -14.11 -3.27
CA MET A 116 12.05 -14.70 -4.21
C MET A 116 12.45 -16.07 -3.70
N GLN A 117 12.40 -17.07 -4.57
CA GLN A 117 12.95 -18.38 -4.28
C GLN A 117 14.28 -18.51 -5.00
N THR A 118 15.32 -18.83 -4.24
CA THR A 118 16.64 -19.22 -4.73
C THR A 118 16.79 -20.74 -4.58
N GLU A 119 17.87 -21.33 -5.12
CA GLU A 119 18.12 -22.77 -5.03
C GLU A 119 18.19 -23.29 -3.57
N ASN A 120 18.58 -22.42 -2.62
CA ASN A 120 18.83 -22.82 -1.22
C ASN A 120 18.00 -22.03 -0.19
N ASP A 121 17.28 -20.98 -0.60
CA ASP A 121 16.60 -20.07 0.34
C ASP A 121 15.34 -19.44 -0.28
N SER A 122 14.39 -19.03 0.56
CA SER A 122 13.20 -18.29 0.15
C SER A 122 13.12 -16.98 0.93
N ILE A 123 13.29 -15.87 0.22
CA ILE A 123 13.17 -14.53 0.77
C ILE A 123 11.71 -14.11 0.62
N PHE A 124 11.04 -13.79 1.72
CA PHE A 124 9.68 -13.23 1.70
C PHE A 124 9.75 -11.78 2.20
N ALA A 125 9.39 -10.83 1.35
CA ALA A 125 9.50 -9.39 1.61
C ALA A 125 8.18 -8.64 1.33
N PRO A 126 7.03 -9.13 1.83
CA PRO A 126 5.72 -8.50 1.58
C PRO A 126 5.67 -7.05 2.11
N PHE A 127 6.49 -6.72 3.11
CA PHE A 127 6.60 -5.37 3.66
C PHE A 127 7.03 -4.31 2.62
N LEU A 128 7.65 -4.71 1.51
CA LEU A 128 7.99 -3.81 0.41
C LEU A 128 6.75 -3.25 -0.30
N ALA A 129 5.56 -3.87 -0.13
CA ALA A 129 4.30 -3.29 -0.60
C ALA A 129 4.04 -1.89 -0.01
N ALA A 130 4.59 -1.60 1.18
CA ALA A 130 4.50 -0.27 1.78
C ALA A 130 5.18 0.83 0.92
N MET A 131 6.07 0.47 -0.02
CA MET A 131 6.63 1.45 -0.96
C MET A 131 5.54 2.02 -1.90
N TRP A 132 4.54 1.23 -2.29
CA TRP A 132 3.43 1.70 -3.13
C TRP A 132 2.43 2.59 -2.38
N VAL A 133 2.52 2.64 -1.06
CA VAL A 133 1.76 3.60 -0.25
C VAL A 133 2.47 4.95 -0.38
N THR A 134 1.98 5.80 -1.28
CA THR A 134 2.56 7.11 -1.62
C THR A 134 1.68 8.27 -1.12
N PRO A 135 1.68 8.59 0.19
CA PRO A 135 0.74 9.54 0.79
C PRO A 135 0.92 10.98 0.32
N ASN A 136 2.13 11.34 -0.16
CA ASN A 136 2.46 12.68 -0.62
C ASN A 136 2.19 12.91 -2.12
N ASP A 137 1.60 11.94 -2.81
CA ASP A 137 1.15 12.13 -4.18
C ASP A 137 0.04 13.21 -4.23
N PRO A 138 0.14 14.21 -5.12
CA PRO A 138 -0.86 15.28 -5.22
C PRO A 138 -2.30 14.79 -5.44
N CYS A 139 -2.49 13.61 -6.03
CA CYS A 139 -3.82 13.03 -6.21
C CYS A 139 -4.46 12.54 -4.92
N ILE A 140 -3.68 12.17 -3.91
CA ILE A 140 -4.19 11.77 -2.59
C ILE A 140 -4.86 12.95 -1.91
N GLU A 141 -4.25 14.13 -1.97
CA GLU A 141 -4.81 15.38 -1.43
C GLU A 141 -6.15 15.75 -2.09
N ARG A 142 -6.33 15.44 -3.39
CA ARG A 142 -7.61 15.66 -4.08
C ARG A 142 -8.71 14.75 -3.56
N VAL A 143 -8.40 13.47 -3.32
CA VAL A 143 -9.35 12.53 -2.72
C VAL A 143 -9.75 13.01 -1.33
N ILE A 144 -8.78 13.35 -0.47
CA ILE A 144 -9.05 13.85 0.88
C ILE A 144 -9.89 15.13 0.83
N SER A 145 -9.56 16.06 -0.08
CA SER A 145 -10.31 17.32 -0.23
C SER A 145 -11.77 17.09 -0.61
N ALA A 146 -12.06 16.10 -1.47
CA ALA A 146 -13.42 15.74 -1.83
C ALA A 146 -14.14 14.95 -0.72
N ALA A 147 -13.47 13.97 -0.13
CA ALA A 147 -14.02 13.12 0.94
C ALA A 147 -14.35 13.90 2.21
N LYS A 148 -13.58 14.96 2.49
CA LYS A 148 -13.81 15.87 3.61
C LYS A 148 -15.21 16.47 3.57
N GLU A 149 -15.80 16.66 2.39
CA GLU A 149 -17.14 17.22 2.23
C GLU A 149 -18.26 16.24 2.68
N LEU A 150 -17.94 14.96 2.83
CA LEU A 150 -18.85 13.93 3.38
C LEU A 150 -18.71 13.79 4.91
N MET A 151 -17.68 14.38 5.51
CA MET A 151 -17.42 14.28 6.96
C MET A 151 -18.24 15.30 7.77
N PRO A 152 -18.71 14.94 8.97
CA PRO A 152 -19.22 15.90 9.94
C PRO A 152 -18.21 17.03 10.19
N GLY A 153 -18.67 18.27 10.10
CA GLY A 153 -17.81 19.45 10.29
C GLY A 153 -16.82 19.72 9.17
N ARG A 154 -16.91 19.00 8.03
CA ARG A 154 -16.02 19.16 6.86
C ARG A 154 -14.53 19.07 7.24
N ALA A 155 -14.20 18.08 8.06
CA ALA A 155 -12.84 17.85 8.54
C ALA A 155 -12.54 16.35 8.72
N PHE A 156 -11.29 15.97 8.46
CA PHE A 156 -10.72 14.72 8.96
C PHE A 156 -9.96 15.00 10.26
N SER A 157 -9.84 13.98 11.10
CA SER A 157 -9.10 13.96 12.35
C SER A 157 -8.05 12.86 12.30
N ASP A 158 -6.82 13.20 12.67
CA ASP A 158 -5.83 12.21 13.09
C ASP A 158 -6.19 11.71 14.51
N TYR A 159 -5.33 10.85 15.08
CA TYR A 159 -5.56 10.34 16.44
C TYR A 159 -5.51 11.40 17.55
N GLN A 160 -5.07 12.64 17.30
CA GLN A 160 -5.19 13.70 18.31
C GLN A 160 -6.66 14.04 18.56
N GLY A 161 -7.51 13.96 17.53
CA GLY A 161 -8.96 14.13 17.65
C GLY A 161 -9.65 13.03 18.47
N TYR A 162 -8.94 11.92 18.76
CA TYR A 162 -9.47 10.76 19.46
C TYR A 162 -9.16 10.81 20.97
N ALA A 163 -8.39 11.79 21.41
CA ALA A 163 -7.97 11.92 22.81
C ALA A 163 -9.18 12.08 23.75
N GLY A 164 -9.24 11.25 24.80
CA GLY A 164 -10.32 11.28 25.79
C GLY A 164 -11.65 10.63 25.35
N LYS A 165 -11.68 10.01 24.17
CA LYS A 165 -12.82 9.24 23.65
C LYS A 165 -12.82 7.80 24.13
N SER A 166 -14.00 7.17 24.22
CA SER A 166 -14.12 5.73 24.46
C SER A 166 -13.66 4.93 23.24
N ASP A 167 -13.37 3.64 23.40
CA ASP A 167 -12.94 2.81 22.28
C ASP A 167 -14.04 2.66 21.21
N GLU A 168 -15.31 2.68 21.61
CA GLU A 168 -16.46 2.69 20.70
C GLU A 168 -16.53 4.01 19.90
N GLU A 169 -16.36 5.16 20.56
CA GLU A 169 -16.33 6.46 19.89
C GLU A 169 -15.19 6.51 18.85
N LYS A 170 -14.00 6.00 19.20
CA LYS A 170 -12.84 5.98 18.30
C LYS A 170 -13.03 5.05 17.10
N ALA A 171 -13.63 3.88 17.31
CA ALA A 171 -14.00 2.96 16.24
C ALA A 171 -15.01 3.62 15.30
N TYR A 172 -16.05 4.26 15.85
CA TYR A 172 -17.03 5.00 15.07
C TYR A 172 -16.40 6.14 14.25
N MET A 173 -15.52 6.94 14.86
CA MET A 173 -14.80 8.01 14.15
C MET A 173 -13.95 7.47 13.00
N THR A 174 -13.23 6.37 13.22
CA THR A 174 -12.41 5.71 12.17
C THR A 174 -13.29 5.20 11.04
N MET A 175 -14.43 4.57 11.38
CA MET A 175 -15.42 4.09 10.43
C MET A 175 -16.01 5.21 9.57
N GLN A 176 -16.36 6.36 10.16
CA GLN A 176 -16.87 7.52 9.42
C GLN A 176 -15.84 8.07 8.43
N GLN A 177 -14.56 8.16 8.83
CA GLN A 177 -13.48 8.59 7.95
C GLN A 177 -13.24 7.60 6.82
N ALA A 178 -13.27 6.30 7.12
CA ALA A 178 -13.15 5.24 6.12
C ALA A 178 -14.30 5.28 5.11
N LYS A 179 -15.53 5.46 5.58
CA LYS A 179 -16.73 5.61 4.76
C LYS A 179 -16.65 6.80 3.83
N ALA A 180 -16.27 7.99 4.33
CA ALA A 180 -16.15 9.19 3.50
C ALA A 180 -15.15 9.01 2.35
N VAL A 181 -14.01 8.35 2.60
CA VAL A 181 -13.03 8.02 1.56
C VAL A 181 -13.62 7.02 0.56
N TYR A 182 -14.24 5.94 1.05
CA TYR A 182 -14.85 4.90 0.22
C TYR A 182 -15.94 5.47 -0.70
N ASP A 183 -16.90 6.20 -0.15
CA ASP A 183 -18.03 6.79 -0.87
C ASP A 183 -17.55 7.82 -1.90
N THR A 184 -16.44 8.53 -1.61
CA THR A 184 -15.81 9.44 -2.57
C THR A 184 -15.22 8.69 -3.75
N LEU A 185 -14.45 7.64 -3.52
CA LEU A 185 -13.85 6.84 -4.60
C LEU A 185 -14.95 6.13 -5.42
N GLN A 186 -15.95 5.58 -4.75
CA GLN A 186 -17.13 4.97 -5.39
C GLN A 186 -17.87 5.98 -6.27
N GLY A 187 -18.22 7.16 -5.76
CA GLY A 187 -18.95 8.18 -6.52
C GLY A 187 -18.17 8.74 -7.71
N HIS A 188 -16.85 8.58 -7.74
CA HIS A 188 -16.00 8.94 -8.88
C HIS A 188 -15.76 7.79 -9.87
N GLY A 189 -16.38 6.63 -9.64
CA GLY A 189 -16.40 5.48 -10.54
C GLY A 189 -15.25 4.51 -10.33
N MET A 190 -14.61 4.50 -9.16
CA MET A 190 -13.58 3.51 -8.83
C MET A 190 -14.16 2.10 -8.91
N SER A 191 -13.52 1.22 -9.69
CA SER A 191 -14.02 -0.13 -9.96
C SER A 191 -12.91 -1.17 -10.00
N TYR A 192 -13.27 -2.44 -9.85
CA TYR A 192 -12.29 -3.52 -9.86
C TYR A 192 -11.87 -3.90 -11.28
N VAL A 193 -10.55 -3.89 -11.54
CA VAL A 193 -9.96 -4.45 -12.77
C VAL A 193 -8.72 -5.25 -12.40
N ASN A 194 -8.76 -6.55 -12.64
CA ASN A 194 -7.59 -7.41 -12.42
C ASN A 194 -6.60 -7.30 -13.58
N SER A 195 -5.52 -6.55 -13.39
CA SER A 195 -4.45 -6.34 -14.37
C SER A 195 -3.09 -6.49 -13.69
N VAL A 196 -2.69 -7.76 -13.50
CA VAL A 196 -1.48 -8.19 -12.76
C VAL A 196 -0.32 -8.62 -13.65
N THR A 197 -0.48 -8.55 -14.98
CA THR A 197 0.42 -9.22 -15.92
C THR A 197 1.85 -8.67 -15.89
N THR A 198 2.82 -9.57 -15.74
CA THR A 198 4.27 -9.33 -15.86
C THR A 198 4.82 -10.25 -16.96
N PHE A 199 5.26 -9.69 -18.10
CA PHE A 199 5.79 -10.48 -19.22
C PHE A 199 7.32 -10.63 -19.13
N GLY A 200 7.83 -11.83 -19.44
CA GLY A 200 9.27 -12.09 -19.56
C GLY A 200 10.04 -12.23 -18.23
N ASP A 201 9.35 -12.17 -17.09
CA ASP A 201 9.95 -12.17 -15.77
C ASP A 201 10.07 -13.58 -15.14
N PRO A 202 11.23 -13.95 -14.56
CA PRO A 202 11.42 -15.24 -13.89
C PRO A 202 10.86 -15.35 -12.46
N THR A 203 10.38 -14.27 -11.84
CA THR A 203 9.94 -14.24 -10.44
C THR A 203 8.52 -14.78 -10.28
N LYS A 204 8.37 -15.90 -9.57
CA LYS A 204 7.06 -16.60 -9.40
C LYS A 204 6.09 -15.91 -8.41
N PHE A 205 6.59 -15.05 -7.53
CA PHE A 205 5.81 -14.39 -6.48
C PHE A 205 5.86 -12.86 -6.62
N SER A 206 5.49 -12.37 -7.79
CA SER A 206 5.45 -10.94 -8.09
C SER A 206 4.21 -10.58 -8.89
N GLN A 207 3.86 -9.29 -8.90
CA GLN A 207 2.92 -8.71 -9.86
C GLN A 207 3.23 -7.22 -10.06
N ASN A 208 2.74 -6.65 -11.15
CA ASN A 208 2.67 -5.20 -11.27
C ASN A 208 1.57 -4.66 -10.35
N VAL A 209 1.92 -3.65 -9.56
CA VAL A 209 1.01 -2.90 -8.68
C VAL A 209 1.01 -1.44 -9.13
N ARG A 210 -0.17 -0.91 -9.43
CA ARG A 210 -0.33 0.50 -9.79
C ARG A 210 0.05 1.39 -8.62
N LEU A 211 0.72 2.50 -8.92
CA LEU A 211 0.81 3.58 -7.95
C LEU A 211 -0.58 4.22 -7.76
N PRO A 212 -0.88 4.78 -6.58
CA PRO A 212 -2.19 5.37 -6.28
C PRO A 212 -2.71 6.34 -7.35
N TYR A 213 -1.86 7.21 -7.92
CA TYR A 213 -2.30 8.12 -8.99
C TYR A 213 -2.75 7.39 -10.26
N GLU A 214 -2.08 6.30 -10.66
CA GLU A 214 -2.43 5.52 -11.85
C GLU A 214 -3.82 4.88 -11.70
N SER A 215 -4.15 4.40 -10.49
CA SER A 215 -5.49 3.88 -10.18
C SER A 215 -6.55 4.97 -10.18
N LEU A 216 -6.23 6.18 -9.68
CA LEU A 216 -7.16 7.31 -9.69
C LEU A 216 -7.41 7.84 -11.12
N GLU A 217 -6.38 7.93 -11.95
CA GLU A 217 -6.49 8.35 -13.36
C GLU A 217 -7.36 7.39 -14.18
N THR A 218 -7.12 6.08 -14.01
CA THR A 218 -7.82 5.05 -14.78
C THR A 218 -9.13 4.59 -14.14
N LYS A 219 -9.43 5.05 -12.92
CA LYS A 219 -10.62 4.69 -12.11
C LYS A 219 -10.75 3.18 -11.89
N ASN A 220 -9.63 2.48 -11.86
CA ASN A 220 -9.63 1.07 -11.60
C ASN A 220 -8.43 0.60 -10.78
N ALA A 221 -8.66 -0.49 -10.07
CA ALA A 221 -7.70 -1.11 -9.19
C ALA A 221 -7.97 -2.61 -9.09
N ASN A 222 -6.92 -3.43 -9.02
CA ASN A 222 -7.03 -4.78 -8.49
C ASN A 222 -7.05 -4.75 -6.93
N CYS A 223 -6.95 -5.92 -6.28
CA CYS A 223 -7.01 -6.02 -4.82
C CYS A 223 -5.88 -5.23 -4.13
N ILE A 224 -4.62 -5.42 -4.54
CA ILE A 224 -3.48 -4.74 -3.91
C ILE A 224 -3.35 -3.28 -4.37
N ASP A 225 -3.68 -2.95 -5.63
CA ASP A 225 -3.75 -1.57 -6.15
C ASP A 225 -4.69 -0.73 -5.29
N GLY A 226 -5.88 -1.27 -5.00
CA GLY A 226 -6.89 -0.60 -4.17
C GLY A 226 -6.37 -0.49 -2.74
N THR A 227 -5.82 -1.56 -2.21
CA THR A 227 -5.27 -1.60 -0.85
C THR A 227 -4.20 -0.54 -0.61
N VAL A 228 -3.24 -0.37 -1.53
CA VAL A 228 -2.17 0.65 -1.40
C VAL A 228 -2.70 2.08 -1.61
N LEU A 229 -3.71 2.27 -2.48
CA LEU A 229 -4.39 3.56 -2.65
C LEU A 229 -5.09 4.00 -1.36
N TYR A 230 -5.93 3.14 -0.78
CA TYR A 230 -6.62 3.47 0.47
C TYR A 230 -5.62 3.66 1.62
N ALA A 231 -4.60 2.80 1.73
CA ALA A 231 -3.55 2.98 2.72
C ALA A 231 -2.84 4.34 2.56
N ALA A 232 -2.57 4.79 1.33
CA ALA A 232 -1.92 6.09 1.10
C ALA A 232 -2.78 7.26 1.56
N ILE A 233 -4.10 7.16 1.35
CA ILE A 233 -5.08 8.16 1.83
C ILE A 233 -5.09 8.22 3.37
N PHE A 234 -5.19 7.08 4.04
CA PHE A 234 -5.25 7.04 5.50
C PHE A 234 -3.92 7.42 6.17
N GLU A 235 -2.77 7.01 5.61
CA GLU A 235 -1.45 7.46 6.08
C GLU A 235 -1.34 8.99 5.96
N LYS A 236 -1.86 9.57 4.86
CA LYS A 236 -1.87 11.02 4.65
C LYS A 236 -2.78 11.78 5.60
N ILE A 237 -3.93 11.21 5.98
CA ILE A 237 -4.82 11.77 7.01
C ILE A 237 -4.13 11.78 8.39
N GLY A 238 -3.13 10.92 8.60
CA GLY A 238 -2.45 10.74 9.89
C GLY A 238 -2.96 9.56 10.70
N LEU A 239 -3.68 8.62 10.05
CA LEU A 239 -4.10 7.35 10.63
C LEU A 239 -3.03 6.27 10.38
N GLU A 240 -3.21 5.11 11.02
CA GLU A 240 -2.28 3.99 10.93
C GLU A 240 -2.90 2.84 10.11
N PRO A 241 -2.77 2.87 8.78
CA PRO A 241 -3.25 1.80 7.92
C PRO A 241 -2.36 0.55 8.03
N VAL A 242 -3.00 -0.60 7.81
CA VAL A 242 -2.38 -1.92 7.75
C VAL A 242 -2.87 -2.62 6.48
N ILE A 243 -1.94 -3.04 5.63
CA ILE A 243 -2.27 -3.86 4.46
C ILE A 243 -2.42 -5.30 4.94
N ILE A 244 -3.54 -5.94 4.60
CA ILE A 244 -3.80 -7.33 4.91
C ILE A 244 -3.69 -8.15 3.63
N ILE A 245 -2.78 -9.12 3.61
CA ILE A 245 -2.62 -10.09 2.52
C ILE A 245 -3.06 -11.46 3.03
N ILE A 246 -3.92 -12.11 2.25
CA ILE A 246 -4.36 -13.49 2.44
C ILE A 246 -4.14 -14.25 1.12
N PRO A 247 -4.36 -15.57 1.05
CA PRO A 247 -4.22 -16.31 -0.20
C PRO A 247 -5.11 -15.74 -1.30
N GLY A 248 -4.49 -15.24 -2.37
CA GLY A 248 -5.17 -14.74 -3.56
C GLY A 248 -5.85 -13.37 -3.42
N HIS A 249 -5.74 -12.69 -2.28
CA HIS A 249 -6.47 -11.45 -2.04
C HIS A 249 -5.75 -10.49 -1.09
N ALA A 250 -6.08 -9.20 -1.20
CA ALA A 250 -5.57 -8.14 -0.35
C ALA A 250 -6.64 -7.08 -0.09
N PHE A 251 -6.66 -6.55 1.13
CA PHE A 251 -7.54 -5.47 1.55
C PHE A 251 -6.85 -4.62 2.64
N VAL A 252 -7.44 -3.50 3.02
CA VAL A 252 -6.85 -2.58 4.01
C VAL A 252 -7.62 -2.61 5.33
N ALA A 253 -6.90 -2.43 6.42
CA ALA A 253 -7.44 -2.11 7.73
C ALA A 253 -6.86 -0.78 8.23
N VAL A 254 -7.57 -0.07 9.08
CA VAL A 254 -7.10 1.17 9.72
C VAL A 254 -7.25 1.02 11.22
N ARG A 255 -6.19 1.28 12.00
CA ARG A 255 -6.29 1.17 13.47
C ARG A 255 -7.31 2.16 14.03
N ASN A 256 -8.12 1.73 14.98
CA ASN A 256 -9.14 2.57 15.60
C ASN A 256 -8.54 3.56 16.61
N ASP A 257 -7.29 3.38 17.02
CA ASP A 257 -6.50 4.37 17.75
C ASP A 257 -5.02 4.10 17.48
N ARG A 258 -4.16 5.03 17.87
CA ARG A 258 -2.71 4.89 17.74
C ARG A 258 -2.21 3.61 18.40
N ASN A 259 -1.53 2.76 17.63
CA ASN A 259 -1.04 1.44 18.05
C ASN A 259 -2.12 0.47 18.57
N SER A 260 -3.40 0.76 18.37
CA SER A 260 -4.50 -0.11 18.85
C SER A 260 -4.58 -1.40 18.05
N SER A 261 -4.84 -2.52 18.71
CA SER A 261 -5.13 -3.80 18.05
C SER A 261 -6.53 -3.84 17.40
N SER A 262 -7.42 -2.91 17.77
CA SER A 262 -8.73 -2.76 17.15
C SER A 262 -8.58 -2.00 15.84
N VAL A 263 -9.24 -2.48 14.78
CA VAL A 263 -9.13 -1.93 13.42
C VAL A 263 -10.50 -1.86 12.75
N THR A 264 -10.63 -0.93 11.80
CA THR A 264 -11.73 -0.87 10.82
C THR A 264 -11.24 -1.48 9.51
N PHE A 265 -11.91 -2.53 9.01
CA PHE A 265 -11.58 -3.19 7.75
C PHE A 265 -12.31 -2.57 6.55
N ILE A 266 -11.69 -2.64 5.37
CA ILE A 266 -12.27 -2.09 4.13
C ILE A 266 -11.95 -3.02 2.96
N GLU A 267 -12.98 -3.70 2.43
CA GLU A 267 -12.87 -4.49 1.19
C GLU A 267 -12.80 -3.57 -0.03
N THR A 268 -11.59 -3.24 -0.47
CA THR A 268 -11.39 -2.24 -1.53
C THR A 268 -11.88 -2.71 -2.90
N THR A 269 -11.95 -4.02 -3.16
CA THR A 269 -12.43 -4.54 -4.44
C THR A 269 -13.95 -4.38 -4.61
N ALA A 270 -14.66 -4.18 -3.50
CA ALA A 270 -16.10 -3.94 -3.50
C ALA A 270 -16.47 -2.47 -3.75
N THR A 271 -15.50 -1.55 -3.81
CA THR A 271 -15.74 -0.08 -3.96
C THR A 271 -16.72 0.25 -5.08
N GLY A 272 -16.66 -0.45 -6.21
CA GLY A 272 -17.55 -0.18 -7.35
C GLY A 272 -18.91 -0.90 -7.31
N THR A 273 -19.18 -1.76 -6.33
CA THR A 273 -20.30 -2.71 -6.37
C THR A 273 -21.10 -2.86 -5.07
N LYS A 274 -20.58 -2.43 -3.92
CA LYS A 274 -21.26 -2.57 -2.61
C LYS A 274 -21.25 -1.25 -1.84
N SER A 275 -22.09 -1.15 -0.81
CA SER A 275 -21.94 -0.10 0.20
C SER A 275 -20.65 -0.27 1.00
N PHE A 276 -20.20 0.80 1.66
CA PHE A 276 -19.07 0.76 2.58
C PHE A 276 -19.27 -0.30 3.68
N GLU A 277 -20.48 -0.38 4.24
CA GLU A 277 -20.80 -1.25 5.36
C GLU A 277 -20.73 -2.73 4.96
N GLU A 278 -21.27 -3.08 3.78
CA GLU A 278 -21.15 -4.43 3.22
C GLU A 278 -19.68 -4.79 2.91
N ALA A 279 -18.90 -3.83 2.43
CA ALA A 279 -17.48 -4.02 2.16
C ALA A 279 -16.67 -4.23 3.45
N ALA A 280 -16.92 -3.42 4.49
CA ALA A 280 -16.25 -3.52 5.78
C ALA A 280 -16.51 -4.86 6.46
N MET A 281 -17.77 -5.29 6.54
CA MET A 281 -18.15 -6.60 7.06
C MET A 281 -17.51 -7.75 6.27
N SER A 282 -17.54 -7.68 4.94
CA SER A 282 -16.97 -8.73 4.08
C SER A 282 -15.46 -8.92 4.33
N ALA A 283 -14.72 -7.83 4.54
CA ALA A 283 -13.31 -7.88 4.87
C ALA A 283 -13.08 -8.43 6.29
N GLU A 284 -13.89 -8.03 7.26
CA GLU A 284 -13.80 -8.53 8.64
C GLU A 284 -14.11 -10.04 8.73
N GLU A 285 -15.18 -10.52 8.10
CA GLU A 285 -15.52 -11.95 8.04
C GLU A 285 -14.40 -12.76 7.39
N THR A 286 -13.85 -12.26 6.29
CA THR A 286 -12.73 -12.88 5.58
C THR A 286 -11.48 -12.95 6.47
N TYR A 287 -11.13 -11.84 7.14
CA TYR A 287 -10.01 -11.79 8.08
C TYR A 287 -10.19 -12.80 9.21
N ASN A 288 -11.35 -12.80 9.88
CA ASN A 288 -11.64 -13.68 11.01
C ASN A 288 -11.60 -15.16 10.60
N SER A 289 -12.13 -15.50 9.43
CA SER A 289 -12.06 -16.86 8.89
C SER A 289 -10.61 -17.31 8.66
N GLN A 290 -9.78 -16.47 8.02
CA GLN A 290 -8.36 -16.78 7.78
C GLN A 290 -7.57 -16.87 9.08
N ARG A 291 -7.85 -15.99 10.06
CA ARG A 291 -7.25 -16.03 11.39
C ARG A 291 -7.58 -17.33 12.14
N GLN A 292 -8.86 -17.72 12.14
CA GLN A 292 -9.30 -18.97 12.77
C GLN A 292 -8.63 -20.19 12.11
N GLY A 293 -8.52 -20.21 10.79
CA GLY A 293 -7.79 -21.25 10.06
C GLY A 293 -6.32 -21.33 10.49
N VAL A 294 -5.61 -20.21 10.54
CA VAL A 294 -4.22 -20.15 11.03
C VAL A 294 -4.11 -20.68 12.46
N GLU A 295 -5.01 -20.29 13.36
CA GLU A 295 -5.00 -20.71 14.77
C GLU A 295 -5.30 -22.21 14.95
N THR A 296 -6.08 -22.80 14.05
CA THR A 296 -6.42 -24.23 14.05
C THR A 296 -5.42 -25.09 13.26
N GLY A 297 -4.40 -24.48 12.64
CA GLY A 297 -3.36 -25.18 11.88
C GLY A 297 -3.79 -25.57 10.46
N ASP A 298 -4.80 -24.90 9.88
CA ASP A 298 -5.15 -25.05 8.47
C ASP A 298 -4.00 -24.55 7.57
N ASN A 299 -3.54 -25.42 6.68
CA ASN A 299 -2.43 -25.13 5.76
C ASN A 299 -2.83 -24.30 4.54
N GLN A 300 -4.14 -24.05 4.35
CA GLN A 300 -4.66 -23.15 3.31
C GLN A 300 -4.89 -21.73 3.82
N SER A 301 -4.86 -21.51 5.14
CA SER A 301 -5.13 -20.21 5.74
C SER A 301 -3.85 -19.43 5.98
N MET A 302 -3.88 -18.14 5.65
CA MET A 302 -2.73 -17.25 5.85
C MET A 302 -3.22 -15.82 6.09
N VAL A 303 -2.58 -15.14 7.03
CA VAL A 303 -2.76 -13.70 7.25
C VAL A 303 -1.39 -13.06 7.39
N VAL A 304 -1.05 -12.20 6.44
CA VAL A 304 0.15 -11.36 6.47
C VAL A 304 -0.31 -9.92 6.62
N ALA A 305 -0.05 -9.35 7.80
CA ALA A 305 -0.31 -7.94 8.09
C ALA A 305 0.97 -7.12 7.85
N ILE A 306 0.89 -6.13 6.96
CA ILE A 306 1.96 -5.17 6.72
C ILE A 306 1.54 -3.86 7.39
N ASP A 307 2.10 -3.62 8.56
CA ASP A 307 1.92 -2.37 9.29
C ASP A 307 2.76 -1.26 8.62
N ILE A 308 2.08 -0.22 8.13
CA ILE A 308 2.73 0.86 7.38
C ILE A 308 3.66 1.68 8.29
N VAL A 309 3.26 1.98 9.52
CA VAL A 309 4.11 2.71 10.49
C VAL A 309 5.37 1.91 10.79
N ALA A 310 5.23 0.61 11.03
CA ALA A 310 6.36 -0.27 11.27
C ALA A 310 7.30 -0.29 10.05
N ALA A 311 6.75 -0.42 8.83
CA ALA A 311 7.54 -0.36 7.60
C ALA A 311 8.30 0.97 7.45
N ARG A 312 7.65 2.10 7.74
CA ARG A 312 8.32 3.42 7.76
C ARG A 312 9.44 3.48 8.79
N SER A 313 9.23 2.96 10.00
CA SER A 313 10.26 2.92 11.05
C SER A 313 11.48 2.07 10.64
N LEU A 314 11.26 1.08 9.77
CA LEU A 314 12.27 0.27 9.13
C LEU A 314 12.87 0.91 7.87
N GLY A 315 12.61 2.18 7.57
CA GLY A 315 13.21 2.90 6.45
C GLY A 315 12.66 2.50 5.08
N VAL A 316 11.47 1.90 5.02
CA VAL A 316 10.74 1.67 3.77
C VAL A 316 10.08 2.99 3.36
N ALA A 317 10.78 3.76 2.53
CA ALA A 317 10.25 5.01 1.99
C ALA A 317 9.19 4.74 0.90
N PRO A 318 8.24 5.68 0.68
CA PRO A 318 7.37 5.65 -0.48
C PRO A 318 8.17 5.56 -1.78
N PHE A 319 7.57 4.95 -2.80
CA PHE A 319 8.14 4.82 -4.13
C PHE A 319 8.50 6.22 -4.66
N PRO A 320 9.69 6.41 -5.25
CA PRO A 320 10.09 7.69 -5.81
C PRO A 320 9.25 8.00 -7.05
N ASN A 321 8.13 8.70 -6.84
CA ASN A 321 7.24 9.16 -7.88
C ASN A 321 7.68 10.55 -8.36
N THR A 322 7.76 10.75 -9.68
CA THR A 322 8.02 12.04 -10.32
C THR A 322 6.74 12.76 -10.74
N ASN A 323 5.57 12.26 -10.33
CA ASN A 323 4.29 12.90 -10.63
C ASN A 323 4.09 14.17 -9.79
N ASP A 324 4.44 15.31 -10.37
CA ASP A 324 4.37 16.61 -9.70
C ASP A 324 2.96 17.26 -9.74
N ALA A 325 2.03 16.68 -10.51
CA ALA A 325 0.68 17.22 -10.68
C ALA A 325 -0.37 16.11 -10.67
N CYS A 326 -1.57 16.43 -10.17
CA CYS A 326 -2.72 15.55 -10.33
C CYS A 326 -3.67 16.11 -11.36
N ASP A 327 -3.88 15.42 -12.48
CA ASP A 327 -4.87 15.80 -13.49
C ASP A 327 -6.20 15.04 -13.34
N VAL A 328 -6.33 14.25 -12.27
CA VAL A 328 -7.56 13.50 -11.99
C VAL A 328 -8.69 14.45 -11.58
N ASN A 329 -9.84 14.30 -12.24
CA ASN A 329 -11.05 15.03 -11.95
C ASN A 329 -11.81 14.36 -10.79
N ILE A 330 -11.38 14.66 -9.56
CA ILE A 330 -12.07 14.30 -8.32
C ILE A 330 -12.60 15.60 -7.73
N THR A 331 -13.93 15.75 -7.71
CA THR A 331 -14.63 16.98 -7.32
C THR A 331 -15.62 16.72 -6.20
N ALA A 332 -15.94 17.78 -5.46
CA ALA A 332 -16.99 17.72 -4.44
C ALA A 332 -18.29 18.41 -4.87
N PRO A 333 -19.46 17.90 -4.45
CA PRO A 333 -19.66 16.55 -3.93
C PRO A 333 -19.47 15.51 -5.05
N ALA A 334 -19.12 14.28 -4.70
CA ALA A 334 -19.15 13.20 -5.66
C ALA A 334 -20.57 13.11 -6.26
N PRO A 335 -20.73 12.95 -7.58
CA PRO A 335 -22.04 12.64 -8.13
C PRO A 335 -22.59 11.41 -7.40
N GLN A 336 -23.87 11.40 -7.03
CA GLN A 336 -24.53 10.17 -6.62
C GLN A 336 -24.52 9.21 -7.83
N GLN A 337 -23.45 8.42 -7.96
CA GLN A 337 -23.46 7.28 -8.85
C GLN A 337 -24.17 6.16 -8.11
N ASN A 338 -25.39 5.86 -8.52
CA ASN A 338 -26.03 4.61 -8.18
C ASN A 338 -26.02 3.69 -9.42
N PRO A 339 -24.93 2.97 -9.71
CA PRO A 339 -24.96 1.94 -10.74
C PRO A 339 -25.52 0.61 -10.22
N TYR A 340 -25.80 0.49 -8.91
CA TYR A 340 -26.17 -0.78 -8.30
C TYR A 340 -27.56 -0.72 -7.67
N TYR A 341 -28.56 -1.26 -8.38
CA TYR A 341 -29.75 -1.79 -7.71
C TYR A 341 -29.34 -3.12 -7.06
N PRO A 342 -29.31 -3.24 -5.72
CA PRO A 342 -28.99 -4.50 -5.08
C PRO A 342 -30.04 -5.55 -5.48
N THR A 343 -29.61 -6.56 -6.23
CA THR A 343 -30.26 -7.85 -6.16
C THR A 343 -29.95 -8.38 -4.77
N VAL A 344 -30.91 -8.26 -3.85
CA VAL A 344 -30.84 -8.71 -2.46
C VAL A 344 -30.13 -10.07 -2.38
N PRO A 345 -28.87 -10.14 -1.90
CA PRO A 345 -28.17 -11.41 -1.73
C PRO A 345 -28.74 -12.13 -0.51
N VAL A 346 -28.98 -13.42 -0.64
CA VAL A 346 -29.47 -14.28 0.45
C VAL A 346 -28.27 -14.75 1.29
N THR A 347 -27.74 -13.88 2.14
CA THR A 347 -26.74 -14.22 3.18
C THR A 347 -27.46 -14.38 4.55
N PRO A 348 -26.92 -15.16 5.52
CA PRO A 348 -27.60 -15.46 6.78
C PRO A 348 -28.03 -14.17 7.47
N GLN A 349 -29.30 -14.10 7.86
CA GLN A 349 -29.89 -12.91 8.45
C GLN A 349 -29.31 -12.69 9.85
N ILE A 350 -28.21 -11.94 9.94
CA ILE A 350 -27.77 -11.34 11.20
C ILE A 350 -28.91 -10.43 11.66
N THR A 351 -29.42 -10.69 12.86
CA THR A 351 -30.49 -9.91 13.47
C THR A 351 -29.99 -9.41 14.81
N CYS A 352 -30.41 -8.20 15.16
CA CYS A 352 -30.17 -7.66 16.49
C CYS A 352 -31.03 -8.37 17.53
N ASN A 353 -30.73 -8.12 18.80
CA ASN A 353 -31.47 -8.69 19.93
C ASN A 353 -33.00 -8.46 19.89
N ASP A 354 -33.46 -7.44 19.17
CA ASP A 354 -34.88 -7.11 18.98
C ASP A 354 -35.50 -7.69 17.69
N GLY A 355 -34.75 -8.53 16.97
CA GLY A 355 -35.16 -9.15 15.71
C GLY A 355 -35.03 -8.23 14.49
N THR A 356 -34.49 -7.02 14.65
CA THR A 356 -34.23 -6.11 13.53
C THR A 356 -33.17 -6.71 12.60
N PRO A 357 -33.45 -6.86 11.29
CA PRO A 357 -32.43 -7.30 10.33
C PRO A 357 -31.26 -6.33 10.29
N ASN A 358 -30.05 -6.85 10.08
CA ASN A 358 -28.85 -6.02 9.92
C ASN A 358 -29.07 -4.92 8.87
N PHE A 359 -28.59 -3.71 9.16
CA PHE A 359 -28.78 -2.46 8.41
C PHE A 359 -30.22 -1.97 8.27
N GLN A 360 -31.12 -2.44 9.12
CA GLN A 360 -32.46 -1.86 9.21
C GLN A 360 -32.65 -1.11 10.52
N CYS A 361 -33.51 -0.11 10.45
CA CYS A 361 -33.95 0.61 11.63
C CYS A 361 -34.85 -0.25 12.49
N SER A 362 -34.58 -0.22 13.78
CA SER A 362 -35.41 -0.90 14.76
C SER A 362 -36.80 -0.29 14.75
N LYS A 363 -37.79 -1.15 14.51
CA LYS A 363 -39.22 -0.78 14.59
C LYS A 363 -39.70 -0.66 16.03
N THR A 364 -38.94 -1.16 16.99
CA THR A 364 -39.30 -1.20 18.41
C THR A 364 -38.50 -0.22 19.25
N GLN A 365 -37.32 0.20 18.78
CA GLN A 365 -36.39 1.06 19.50
C GLN A 365 -35.86 2.17 18.58
N GLN A 366 -36.67 3.17 18.24
CA GLN A 366 -36.14 4.37 17.58
C GLN A 366 -35.27 5.19 18.55
N PRO A 367 -34.15 5.78 18.09
CA PRO A 367 -33.66 5.86 16.72
C PRO A 367 -32.58 4.81 16.38
N LEU A 368 -32.68 3.60 16.91
CA LEU A 368 -31.60 2.62 16.77
C LEU A 368 -31.64 1.91 15.41
N ALA A 369 -30.48 1.72 14.79
CA ALA A 369 -30.26 0.84 13.65
C ALA A 369 -29.58 -0.46 14.12
N CYS A 370 -29.88 -1.57 13.45
CA CYS A 370 -29.15 -2.80 13.67
C CYS A 370 -27.86 -2.82 12.85
N ILE A 371 -26.70 -2.87 13.50
CA ILE A 371 -25.39 -2.92 12.84
C ILE A 371 -24.55 -4.02 13.50
N GLY A 372 -24.21 -5.06 12.72
CA GLY A 372 -23.41 -6.20 13.20
C GLY A 372 -24.09 -7.02 14.30
N GLY A 373 -25.43 -7.03 14.36
CA GLY A 373 -26.19 -7.73 15.42
C GLY A 373 -26.32 -6.95 16.74
N VAL A 374 -25.87 -5.70 16.77
CA VAL A 374 -26.01 -4.78 17.91
C VAL A 374 -26.81 -3.55 17.49
N LEU A 375 -27.65 -3.04 18.37
CA LEU A 375 -28.42 -1.82 18.12
C LEU A 375 -27.59 -0.58 18.46
N PHE A 376 -27.45 0.33 17.51
CA PHE A 376 -26.73 1.59 17.66
C PHE A 376 -27.61 2.79 17.34
N PRO A 377 -27.50 3.91 18.08
CA PRO A 377 -28.22 5.14 17.74
C PRO A 377 -27.84 5.66 16.35
N ASP A 378 -28.84 5.83 15.49
CA ASP A 378 -28.68 6.38 14.15
C ASP A 378 -29.93 7.18 13.75
N CYS A 379 -30.13 8.32 14.40
CA CYS A 379 -31.26 9.18 14.10
C CYS A 379 -31.22 9.86 12.72
N PHE A 380 -30.08 9.83 12.02
CA PHE A 380 -29.95 10.39 10.69
C PHE A 380 -30.65 9.49 9.66
N ASP A 381 -30.47 8.17 9.79
CA ASP A 381 -31.10 7.20 8.90
C ASP A 381 -32.45 6.67 9.45
N CYS A 382 -32.57 6.51 10.77
CA CYS A 382 -33.77 5.94 11.40
C CYS A 382 -34.80 6.97 11.85
N GLY A 383 -34.45 8.25 11.77
CA GLY A 383 -35.31 9.37 12.12
C GLY A 383 -35.59 9.48 13.61
N CYS A 384 -36.06 10.67 14.01
CA CYS A 384 -36.50 10.93 15.38
C CYS A 384 -38.02 10.88 15.53
N PRO A 385 -38.52 10.51 16.74
CA PRO A 385 -39.92 10.71 17.10
C PRO A 385 -40.34 12.18 16.97
N GLY A 386 -41.63 12.41 16.74
CA GLY A 386 -42.18 13.76 16.60
C GLY A 386 -41.88 14.64 17.82
N GLY A 387 -41.35 15.85 17.58
CA GLY A 387 -40.92 16.77 18.65
C GLY A 387 -39.47 16.59 19.12
N TYR A 388 -38.71 15.67 18.49
CA TYR A 388 -37.29 15.46 18.77
C TYR A 388 -36.45 15.78 17.53
N ALA A 389 -35.26 16.34 17.75
CA ALA A 389 -34.25 16.58 16.73
C ALA A 389 -33.11 15.56 16.86
N CYS A 390 -32.54 15.18 15.73
CA CYS A 390 -31.38 14.30 15.65
C CYS A 390 -30.10 15.09 15.98
N PHE A 391 -29.27 14.56 16.87
CA PHE A 391 -27.99 15.16 17.26
C PHE A 391 -26.81 14.32 16.76
N TYR A 392 -25.63 14.93 16.84
CA TYR A 392 -24.38 14.41 16.25
C TYR A 392 -23.90 13.07 16.84
N ASP A 393 -24.44 12.64 17.97
CA ASP A 393 -24.16 11.37 18.61
C ASP A 393 -25.13 10.25 18.18
N GLY A 394 -25.96 10.50 17.17
CA GLY A 394 -26.95 9.55 16.65
C GLY A 394 -28.22 9.45 17.52
N ASN A 395 -28.34 10.24 18.59
CA ASN A 395 -29.50 10.23 19.48
C ASN A 395 -30.51 11.33 19.16
N CYS A 396 -31.74 11.11 19.61
CA CYS A 396 -32.84 12.07 19.51
C CYS A 396 -33.04 12.83 20.82
N TYR A 397 -33.03 14.16 20.75
CA TYR A 397 -33.30 15.04 21.89
C TYR A 397 -34.50 15.93 21.62
N ALA A 398 -35.27 16.26 22.67
CA ALA A 398 -36.46 17.10 22.53
C ALA A 398 -36.07 18.46 21.91
N ALA A 399 -36.76 18.83 20.83
CA ALA A 399 -36.62 20.16 20.25
C ALA A 399 -37.30 21.16 21.19
N GLN A 400 -36.52 22.07 21.79
CA GLN A 400 -37.05 23.17 22.62
C GLN A 400 -37.81 24.18 21.78
#